data_AF-A0A4Z2BF13-F1
#
_entry.id   AF-A0A4Z2BF13-F1
#
_cell.length_a   1.000
_cell.length_b   1.000
_cell.length_c   1.000
_cell.angle_alpha   90.00
_cell.angle_beta   90.00
_cell.angle_gamma   90.00
#
_symmetry.space_group_name_H-M   'P 1'
#
loop_
_entity.id
_entity.type
_entity.pdbx_description
1 polymer ?
#
loop_
_entity_poly.entity_id
_entity_poly.type
_entity_poly.pdbx_seq_one_letter_code
_entity_poly.pdbx_strand_id
1 'polypeptide(L)'
;PHIIFLSQSVLNAGSSGSGENDLSLCGSRICHEIAHSWFGLVIGAKDWTEEWISEGFATYLEDIIWAEARKLSSEEAREDSDLKALLRWRRLSDELKNSEEELQILRPNMESTGQVTESGSSMVKHALNPDKAFMQVHYLKGYFLLRFLASRVGEQQFITFLRLFVKKYHGQLILSQDFLRTLLITFPEMERKGLTLSAIYADWLDRPGIPKWLYERSAVWSQARLVEEVKAEAVKWILLSRSHRGKSRKRKRIDVKVNYKQSEQLVMLLELLLEEEELSEEAMDALQRAYNLQRQDAEVRHRWCELVVKHAHTKAYGDVEHFLVHDQAMGVYLYGELMVQEDPQQQALASRCLSLVREEMDQSCTQSGGRDGSVIEVDVNLELEYGTLLKRASLTEVVKIQEQKYSVLLFRLPGLTAESVHGCTLAFHVRVQQVGAQKQGVGDLGQLELEEVLLSTAPCQPELPILNGF
;
A
#
# COMPACT_ATOMS: atom_id res chain seq x y z
N PRO A 1 16.20 8.91 3.73
CA PRO A 1 17.29 8.21 4.47
C PRO A 1 17.54 8.83 5.86
N HIS A 2 17.81 8.01 6.87
CA HIS A 2 18.11 8.39 8.28
C HIS A 2 16.95 8.92 9.14
N ILE A 3 15.85 9.37 8.54
CA ILE A 3 14.62 9.77 9.23
C ILE A 3 13.47 9.06 8.50
N ILE A 4 12.68 8.29 9.24
CA ILE A 4 11.45 7.64 8.75
C ILE A 4 10.28 8.53 9.13
N PHE A 5 9.46 8.88 8.15
CA PHE A 5 8.18 9.55 8.37
C PHE A 5 7.14 8.46 8.51
N LEU A 6 6.30 8.54 9.54
CA LEU A 6 5.21 7.61 9.76
C LEU A 6 3.96 8.43 10.02
N SER A 7 2.87 8.09 9.37
CA SER A 7 1.59 8.72 9.67
C SER A 7 1.07 8.28 11.04
N GLN A 8 0.37 9.19 11.72
CA GLN A 8 -0.17 8.96 13.06
C GLN A 8 -1.10 7.74 13.15
N SER A 9 -1.67 7.28 12.03
CA SER A 9 -2.50 6.07 11.99
C SER A 9 -1.76 4.79 12.35
N VAL A 10 -0.41 4.79 12.36
CA VAL A 10 0.36 3.64 12.86
C VAL A 10 0.42 3.59 14.39
N LEU A 11 -0.01 4.66 15.08
CA LEU A 11 -0.08 4.75 16.54
C LEU A 11 -1.47 4.36 17.03
N ASN A 12 -1.56 3.36 17.91
CA ASN A 12 -2.82 2.96 18.52
C ASN A 12 -2.81 3.21 20.02
N ALA A 13 -3.91 3.77 20.51
CA ALA A 13 -4.17 3.83 21.94
C ALA A 13 -4.37 2.40 22.47
N GLY A 14 -3.51 1.96 23.40
CA GLY A 14 -3.54 0.60 23.94
C GLY A 14 -4.89 0.18 24.52
N SER A 15 -5.12 -1.13 24.54
CA SER A 15 -6.31 -1.73 25.11
C SER A 15 -6.39 -1.44 26.62
N SER A 16 -7.53 -0.91 27.08
CA SER A 16 -7.78 -0.60 28.50
C SER A 16 -7.59 -1.85 29.37
N GLY A 17 -6.44 -1.96 30.04
CA GLY A 17 -6.07 -3.12 30.85
C GLY A 17 -4.61 -3.14 31.30
N SER A 18 -3.69 -2.56 30.51
CA SER A 18 -2.39 -2.09 31.00
C SER A 18 -2.50 -0.62 31.38
N GLY A 19 -1.65 -0.15 32.30
CA GLY A 19 -1.71 1.20 32.88
C GLY A 19 -1.68 2.32 31.83
N GLU A 20 -1.99 3.54 32.28
CA GLU A 20 -1.99 4.77 31.47
C GLU A 20 -0.81 4.82 30.48
N ASN A 21 -1.12 5.01 29.19
CA ASN A 21 -0.20 5.30 28.07
C ASN A 21 0.59 4.17 27.39
N ASP A 22 0.08 2.93 27.26
CA ASP A 22 0.65 1.99 26.28
C ASP A 22 0.20 2.34 24.85
N LEU A 23 0.91 3.24 24.19
CA LEU A 23 0.82 3.41 22.74
C LEU A 23 1.40 2.17 22.06
N SER A 24 0.59 1.43 21.32
CA SER A 24 1.04 0.27 20.53
C SER A 24 1.24 0.70 19.07
N LEU A 25 2.43 0.47 18.54
CA LEU A 25 2.75 0.73 17.13
C LEU A 25 2.30 -0.42 16.22
N CYS A 26 1.82 -0.10 15.03
CA CYS A 26 1.65 -1.06 13.94
C CYS A 26 3.04 -1.50 13.46
N GLY A 27 3.57 -2.56 14.07
CA GLY A 27 4.95 -2.95 13.88
C GLY A 27 5.30 -3.44 12.48
N SER A 28 4.34 -3.95 11.70
CA SER A 28 4.56 -4.31 10.30
C SER A 28 4.95 -3.10 9.45
N ARG A 29 4.32 -1.93 9.64
CA ARG A 29 4.64 -0.70 8.87
C ARG A 29 6.03 -0.18 9.18
N ILE A 30 6.43 -0.18 10.45
CA ILE A 30 7.81 0.14 10.80
C ILE A 30 8.78 -0.84 10.14
N CYS A 31 8.44 -2.13 10.09
CA CYS A 31 9.28 -3.13 9.43
C CYS A 31 9.36 -2.92 7.91
N HIS A 32 8.32 -2.39 7.27
CA HIS A 32 8.31 -1.97 5.87
C HIS A 32 9.35 -0.87 5.62
N GLU A 33 9.26 0.22 6.38
CA GLU A 33 10.20 1.35 6.25
C GLU A 33 11.64 0.96 6.60
N ILE A 34 11.82 0.07 7.57
CA ILE A 34 13.13 -0.51 7.88
C ILE A 34 13.63 -1.33 6.69
N ALA A 35 12.79 -2.11 6.02
CA ALA A 35 13.18 -2.91 4.87
C ALA A 35 13.66 -2.03 3.69
N HIS A 36 13.12 -0.82 3.54
CA HIS A 36 13.61 0.15 2.56
C HIS A 36 15.06 0.57 2.74
N SER A 37 15.62 0.38 3.94
CA SER A 37 17.06 0.56 4.19
C SER A 37 17.92 -0.29 3.25
N TRP A 38 17.44 -1.45 2.81
CA TRP A 38 18.13 -2.29 1.84
C TRP A 38 17.60 -2.10 0.41
N PHE A 39 16.28 -2.16 0.22
CA PHE A 39 15.64 -2.10 -1.09
C PHE A 39 14.85 -0.79 -1.23
N GLY A 40 15.39 0.15 -1.99
CA GLY A 40 14.93 1.54 -2.11
C GLY A 40 16.02 2.54 -1.78
N LEU A 41 16.81 2.30 -0.71
CA LEU A 41 17.92 3.17 -0.30
C LEU A 41 19.31 2.64 -0.71
N VAL A 42 19.69 1.43 -0.27
CA VAL A 42 21.02 0.87 -0.59
C VAL A 42 21.08 0.29 -1.99
N ILE A 43 19.99 -0.35 -2.44
CA ILE A 43 19.78 -0.80 -3.81
C ILE A 43 18.56 -0.07 -4.34
N GLY A 44 18.72 0.73 -5.39
CA GLY A 44 17.60 1.44 -6.02
C GLY A 44 17.12 0.74 -7.29
N ALA A 45 15.86 0.97 -7.66
CA ALA A 45 15.36 0.66 -8.99
C ALA A 45 16.01 1.60 -10.03
N LYS A 46 16.41 1.07 -11.19
CA LYS A 46 17.05 1.88 -12.25
C LYS A 46 16.08 2.82 -12.97
N ASP A 47 14.80 2.49 -12.96
CA ASP A 47 13.71 3.27 -13.55
C ASP A 47 12.42 3.02 -12.76
N TRP A 48 11.43 3.92 -12.84
CA TRP A 48 10.13 3.74 -12.17
C TRP A 48 9.34 2.56 -12.72
N THR A 49 9.67 2.06 -13.91
CA THR A 49 9.12 0.79 -14.40
C THR A 49 9.58 -0.43 -13.58
N GLU A 50 10.55 -0.28 -12.69
CA GLU A 50 11.12 -1.34 -11.85
C GLU A 50 10.77 -1.15 -10.36
N GLU A 51 9.78 -0.32 -10.04
CA GLU A 51 9.36 0.08 -8.68
C GLU A 51 9.07 -1.09 -7.75
N TRP A 52 8.62 -2.23 -8.27
CA TRP A 52 8.39 -3.45 -7.47
C TRP A 52 9.65 -3.97 -6.77
N ILE A 53 10.85 -3.61 -7.24
CA ILE A 53 12.13 -3.95 -6.59
C ILE A 53 12.25 -3.25 -5.23
N SER A 54 11.68 -2.06 -5.08
CA SER A 54 11.61 -1.38 -3.79
C SER A 54 10.43 -1.94 -2.99
N GLU A 55 9.22 -1.74 -3.50
CA GLU A 55 7.99 -1.96 -2.73
C GLU A 55 7.65 -3.43 -2.50
N GLY A 56 7.87 -4.26 -3.51
CA GLY A 56 7.66 -5.70 -3.39
C GLY A 56 8.61 -6.33 -2.37
N PHE A 57 9.86 -5.88 -2.33
CA PHE A 57 10.85 -6.36 -1.36
C PHE A 57 10.58 -5.85 0.05
N ALA A 58 10.22 -4.57 0.21
CA ALA A 58 9.83 -4.03 1.50
C ALA A 58 8.62 -4.79 2.07
N THR A 59 7.57 -4.97 1.26
CA THR A 59 6.38 -5.76 1.61
C THR A 59 6.72 -7.21 1.95
N TYR A 60 7.70 -7.83 1.29
CA TYR A 60 8.11 -9.21 1.58
C TYR A 60 8.90 -9.32 2.89
N LEU A 61 9.82 -8.39 3.13
CA LEU A 61 10.69 -8.39 4.30
C LEU A 61 9.97 -7.92 5.56
N GLU A 62 8.93 -7.07 5.45
CA GLU A 62 8.20 -6.56 6.61
C GLU A 62 7.67 -7.69 7.50
N ASP A 63 7.10 -8.75 6.90
CA ASP A 63 6.56 -9.90 7.63
C ASP A 63 7.66 -10.67 8.37
N ILE A 64 8.82 -10.80 7.73
CA ILE A 64 9.96 -11.55 8.26
C ILE A 64 10.60 -10.80 9.43
N ILE A 65 10.86 -9.51 9.23
CA ILE A 65 11.44 -8.64 10.27
C ILE A 65 10.48 -8.57 11.46
N TRP A 66 9.16 -8.45 11.21
CA TRP A 66 8.17 -8.39 12.27
C TRP A 66 8.04 -9.69 13.06
N ALA A 67 8.05 -10.83 12.39
CA ALA A 67 8.02 -12.14 13.05
C ALA A 67 9.24 -12.35 13.95
N GLU A 68 10.43 -11.97 13.49
CA GLU A 68 11.68 -12.02 14.26
C GLU A 68 11.65 -11.05 15.45
N ALA A 69 11.17 -9.81 15.25
CA ALA A 69 11.06 -8.81 16.31
C ALA A 69 10.11 -9.28 17.44
N ARG A 70 9.01 -9.95 17.06
CA ARG A 70 8.06 -10.57 18.00
C ARG A 70 8.54 -11.89 18.59
N LYS A 71 9.66 -12.43 18.09
CA LYS A 71 10.20 -13.74 18.48
C LYS A 71 9.16 -14.86 18.33
N LEU A 72 8.38 -14.81 17.25
CA LEU A 72 7.38 -15.82 16.96
C LEU A 72 8.07 -17.17 16.72
N SER A 73 7.45 -18.26 17.16
CA SER A 73 7.87 -19.59 16.74
C SER A 73 7.68 -19.75 15.22
N SER A 74 8.39 -20.72 14.62
CA SER A 74 8.25 -20.98 13.18
C SER A 74 6.82 -21.36 12.77
N GLU A 75 6.05 -21.97 13.67
CA GLU A 75 4.65 -22.29 13.42
C GLU A 75 3.77 -21.04 13.45
N GLU A 76 3.90 -20.20 14.49
CA GLU A 76 3.14 -18.95 14.60
C GLU A 76 3.46 -17.99 13.45
N ALA A 77 4.74 -17.85 13.08
CA ALA A 77 5.15 -17.00 11.95
C ALA A 77 4.57 -17.49 10.62
N ARG A 78 4.50 -18.81 10.41
CA ARG A 78 3.90 -19.39 9.21
C ARG A 78 2.39 -19.15 9.15
N GLU A 79 1.70 -19.36 10.27
CA GLU A 79 0.25 -19.13 10.34
C GLU A 79 -0.11 -17.65 10.14
N ASP A 80 0.66 -16.74 10.74
CA ASP A 80 0.54 -15.29 10.53
C ASP A 80 0.79 -14.92 9.07
N SER A 81 1.87 -15.44 8.48
CA SER A 81 2.21 -15.19 7.07
C SER A 81 1.12 -15.69 6.11
N ASP A 82 0.54 -16.86 6.35
CA ASP A 82 -0.52 -17.40 5.50
C ASP A 82 -1.83 -16.60 5.61
N LEU A 83 -2.20 -16.13 6.81
CA LEU A 83 -3.33 -15.22 7.00
C LEU A 83 -3.12 -13.90 6.25
N LYS A 84 -1.96 -13.26 6.43
CA LYS A 84 -1.62 -12.00 5.74
C LYS A 84 -1.54 -12.16 4.24
N ALA A 85 -1.02 -13.29 3.76
CA ALA A 85 -0.99 -13.60 2.36
C ALA A 85 -2.38 -13.75 1.75
N LEU A 86 -3.32 -14.36 2.48
CA LEU A 86 -4.70 -14.42 2.03
C LEU A 86 -5.35 -13.04 1.97
N LEU A 87 -5.12 -12.19 2.98
CA LEU A 87 -5.56 -10.79 2.96
C LEU A 87 -4.99 -10.09 1.72
N ARG A 88 -3.65 -10.06 1.55
CA ARG A 88 -2.99 -9.45 0.39
C ARG A 88 -3.47 -10.02 -0.96
N TRP A 89 -3.80 -11.32 -1.02
CA TRP A 89 -4.33 -11.93 -2.23
C TRP A 89 -5.74 -11.42 -2.55
N ARG A 90 -6.62 -11.30 -1.55
CA ARG A 90 -7.95 -10.70 -1.71
C ARG A 90 -7.80 -9.27 -2.23
N ARG A 91 -6.86 -8.52 -1.67
CA ARG A 91 -6.55 -7.14 -2.08
C ARG A 91 -6.12 -7.04 -3.53
N LEU A 92 -5.07 -7.76 -3.90
CA LEU A 92 -4.58 -7.79 -5.27
C LEU A 92 -5.67 -8.30 -6.22
N SER A 93 -6.44 -9.31 -5.82
CA SER A 93 -7.48 -9.86 -6.68
C SER A 93 -8.60 -8.88 -6.97
N ASP A 94 -8.98 -8.03 -6.02
CA ASP A 94 -10.03 -7.05 -6.23
C ASP A 94 -9.50 -5.83 -7.00
N GLU A 95 -8.28 -5.39 -6.73
CA GLU A 95 -7.64 -4.31 -7.51
C GLU A 95 -7.49 -4.68 -9.00
N LEU A 96 -7.01 -5.90 -9.30
CA LEU A 96 -6.84 -6.36 -10.67
C LEU A 96 -8.17 -6.59 -11.41
N LYS A 97 -9.27 -6.86 -10.71
CA LYS A 97 -10.60 -6.95 -11.34
C LYS A 97 -11.13 -5.59 -11.77
N ASN A 98 -10.72 -4.53 -11.07
CA ASN A 98 -11.29 -3.19 -11.21
C ASN A 98 -10.36 -2.20 -11.93
N SER A 99 -9.20 -2.64 -12.43
CA SER A 99 -8.20 -1.80 -13.10
C SER A 99 -7.92 -2.24 -14.54
N GLU A 100 -7.44 -1.31 -15.37
CA GLU A 100 -7.03 -1.58 -16.75
C GLU A 100 -5.79 -2.48 -16.82
N GLU A 101 -5.70 -3.33 -17.85
CA GLU A 101 -4.63 -4.34 -17.97
C GLU A 101 -3.21 -3.76 -17.90
N GLU A 102 -2.98 -2.57 -18.45
CA GLU A 102 -1.67 -1.92 -18.48
C GLU A 102 -1.16 -1.54 -17.08
N LEU A 103 -2.07 -1.29 -16.13
CA LEU A 103 -1.76 -0.97 -14.74
C LEU A 103 -1.45 -2.22 -13.91
N GLN A 104 -1.74 -3.42 -14.45
CA GLN A 104 -1.60 -4.71 -13.76
C GLN A 104 -0.19 -5.33 -13.89
N ILE A 105 0.68 -4.67 -14.64
CA ILE A 105 2.00 -5.16 -15.03
C ILE A 105 3.06 -4.61 -14.07
N LEU A 106 3.90 -5.51 -13.52
CA LEU A 106 4.98 -5.14 -12.59
C LEU A 106 6.09 -4.37 -13.28
N ARG A 107 6.39 -4.72 -14.53
CA ARG A 107 7.42 -4.08 -15.35
C ARG A 107 6.83 -3.49 -16.63
N PRO A 108 6.13 -2.34 -16.55
CA PRO A 108 5.65 -1.64 -17.74
C PRO A 108 6.84 -1.31 -18.66
N ASN A 109 6.63 -1.29 -19.97
CA ASN A 109 7.66 -0.96 -20.98
C ASN A 109 8.84 -1.96 -21.10
N MET A 110 8.80 -3.11 -20.41
CA MET A 110 9.70 -4.25 -20.59
C MET A 110 11.21 -3.89 -20.54
N GLU A 111 11.91 -3.91 -21.68
CA GLU A 111 13.34 -3.63 -21.79
C GLU A 111 13.65 -2.14 -22.04
N SER A 112 12.63 -1.34 -22.35
CA SER A 112 12.78 0.12 -22.48
C SER A 112 12.88 0.73 -21.09
N THR A 113 14.08 0.75 -20.53
CA THR A 113 14.40 1.33 -19.22
C THR A 113 15.45 2.43 -19.36
N GLY A 114 15.59 3.28 -18.33
CA GLY A 114 16.60 4.33 -18.26
C GLY A 114 18.04 3.88 -18.53
N GLN A 115 18.92 4.80 -18.92
CA GLN A 115 20.35 4.54 -19.14
C GLN A 115 21.19 5.12 -18.00
N VAL A 116 22.24 4.41 -17.60
CA VAL A 116 23.24 4.91 -16.64
C VAL A 116 24.49 5.25 -17.42
N THR A 117 24.97 6.49 -17.29
CA THR A 117 26.21 6.93 -17.93
C THR A 117 27.42 6.53 -17.09
N GLU A 118 28.61 6.54 -17.69
CA GLU A 118 29.88 6.23 -17.01
C GLU A 118 30.18 7.16 -15.81
N SER A 119 29.52 8.33 -15.75
CA SER A 119 29.64 9.28 -14.63
C SER A 119 28.85 8.87 -13.37
N GLY A 120 28.04 7.81 -13.46
CA GLY A 120 27.13 7.37 -12.40
C GLY A 120 25.79 8.12 -12.40
N SER A 121 25.59 9.09 -13.30
CA SER A 121 24.27 9.70 -13.51
C SER A 121 23.34 8.72 -14.23
N SER A 122 22.13 8.54 -13.69
CA SER A 122 21.08 7.74 -14.30
C SER A 122 20.06 8.67 -14.96
N MET A 123 19.80 8.45 -16.23
CA MET A 123 18.65 9.05 -16.92
C MET A 123 17.45 8.13 -16.75
N VAL A 124 16.51 8.55 -15.90
CA VAL A 124 15.18 7.94 -15.80
C VAL A 124 14.43 8.22 -17.10
N LYS A 125 14.05 7.17 -17.82
CA LYS A 125 13.38 7.30 -19.12
C LYS A 125 11.87 7.45 -18.96
N HIS A 126 11.31 6.76 -17.96
CA HIS A 126 9.90 6.83 -17.66
C HIS A 126 9.72 7.44 -16.27
N ALA A 127 9.07 8.61 -16.20
CA ALA A 127 8.65 9.19 -14.94
C ALA A 127 7.55 8.34 -14.30
N LEU A 128 7.32 8.54 -12.99
CA LEU A 128 6.19 7.93 -12.29
C LEU A 128 4.89 8.22 -13.05
N ASN A 129 4.14 7.18 -13.39
CA ASN A 129 2.82 7.35 -13.98
C ASN A 129 1.88 7.87 -12.86
N PRO A 130 1.28 9.07 -13.00
CA PRO A 130 0.40 9.63 -11.97
C PRO A 130 -0.79 8.71 -11.64
N ASP A 131 -1.28 7.92 -12.61
CA ASP A 131 -2.38 6.97 -12.42
C ASP A 131 -1.90 5.71 -11.66
N LYS A 132 -0.60 5.40 -11.70
CA LYS A 132 0.00 4.29 -10.93
C LYS A 132 0.26 4.63 -9.47
N ALA A 133 0.31 5.90 -9.10
CA ALA A 133 0.45 6.31 -7.69
C ALA A 133 -0.65 5.70 -6.80
N PHE A 134 -1.79 5.36 -7.40
CA PHE A 134 -2.96 4.80 -6.73
C PHE A 134 -3.04 3.26 -6.73
N MET A 135 -2.07 2.56 -7.32
CA MET A 135 -2.14 1.11 -7.56
C MET A 135 -1.19 0.33 -6.66
N GLN A 136 -1.65 -0.73 -5.99
CA GLN A 136 -0.82 -1.57 -5.10
C GLN A 136 -0.17 -2.75 -5.82
N VAL A 137 -0.32 -2.88 -7.14
CA VAL A 137 0.25 -3.98 -7.92
C VAL A 137 1.74 -4.17 -7.66
N HIS A 138 2.53 -3.11 -7.61
CA HIS A 138 3.99 -3.20 -7.41
C HIS A 138 4.39 -3.67 -6.00
N TYR A 139 3.62 -3.32 -4.97
CA TYR A 139 3.71 -3.91 -3.62
C TYR A 139 3.30 -5.38 -3.62
N LEU A 140 2.05 -5.67 -4.00
CA LEU A 140 1.40 -6.95 -3.74
C LEU A 140 1.83 -8.04 -4.72
N LYS A 141 1.89 -7.75 -6.02
CA LYS A 141 2.33 -8.73 -7.03
C LYS A 141 3.84 -8.94 -6.94
N GLY A 142 4.61 -7.91 -6.56
CA GLY A 142 6.03 -8.02 -6.21
C GLY A 142 6.26 -8.92 -4.99
N TYR A 143 5.52 -8.70 -3.91
CA TYR A 143 5.49 -9.57 -2.73
C TYR A 143 5.24 -11.04 -3.09
N PHE A 144 4.23 -11.31 -3.92
CA PHE A 144 3.91 -12.69 -4.30
C PHE A 144 4.95 -13.32 -5.22
N LEU A 145 5.61 -12.54 -6.09
CA LEU A 145 6.75 -13.03 -6.88
C LEU A 145 7.88 -13.47 -5.95
N LEU A 146 8.21 -12.69 -4.92
CA LEU A 146 9.26 -13.04 -3.98
C LEU A 146 8.90 -14.28 -3.14
N ARG A 147 7.64 -14.41 -2.70
CA ARG A 147 7.17 -15.64 -2.04
C ARG A 147 7.20 -16.85 -2.97
N PHE A 148 6.85 -16.67 -4.24
CA PHE A 148 6.94 -17.71 -5.25
C PHE A 148 8.39 -18.18 -5.37
N LEU A 149 9.34 -17.26 -5.58
CA LEU A 149 10.77 -17.58 -5.69
C LEU A 149 11.29 -18.27 -4.43
N ALA A 150 10.99 -17.73 -3.24
CA ALA A 150 11.34 -18.34 -1.95
C ALA A 150 10.80 -19.79 -1.82
N SER A 151 9.58 -20.05 -2.28
CA SER A 151 9.01 -21.41 -2.28
C SER A 151 9.71 -22.39 -3.23
N ARG A 152 10.37 -21.89 -4.28
CA ARG A 152 11.11 -22.71 -5.25
C ARG A 152 12.51 -23.07 -4.76
N VAL A 153 13.20 -22.11 -4.14
CA VAL A 153 14.58 -22.29 -3.64
C VAL A 153 14.66 -22.79 -2.19
N GLY A 154 13.65 -22.49 -1.37
CA GLY A 154 13.66 -22.67 0.08
C GLY A 154 13.90 -21.35 0.82
N GLU A 155 13.06 -21.04 1.82
CA GLU A 155 13.02 -19.72 2.48
C GLU A 155 14.36 -19.31 3.09
N GLN A 156 15.03 -20.21 3.80
CA GLN A 156 16.34 -19.91 4.43
C GLN A 156 17.45 -19.69 3.39
N GLN A 157 17.41 -20.45 2.29
CA GLN A 157 18.33 -20.28 1.17
C GLN A 157 18.06 -18.94 0.47
N PHE A 158 16.79 -18.57 0.33
CA PHE A 158 16.38 -17.30 -0.26
C PHE A 158 16.85 -16.10 0.57
N ILE A 159 16.66 -16.12 1.89
CA ILE A 159 17.15 -15.04 2.77
C ILE A 159 18.67 -14.94 2.75
N THR A 160 19.37 -16.09 2.72
CA THR A 160 20.83 -16.11 2.56
C THR A 160 21.25 -15.47 1.24
N PHE A 161 20.53 -15.79 0.16
CA PHE A 161 20.73 -15.18 -1.14
C PHE A 161 20.47 -13.66 -1.12
N LEU A 162 19.39 -13.18 -0.50
CA LEU A 162 19.11 -11.75 -0.40
C LEU A 162 20.26 -10.99 0.29
N ARG A 163 20.84 -11.56 1.35
CA ARG A 163 22.03 -10.97 2.01
C ARG A 163 23.25 -10.89 1.08
N LEU A 164 23.47 -11.90 0.25
CA LEU A 164 24.55 -11.89 -0.74
C LEU A 164 24.27 -10.88 -1.86
N PHE A 165 23.01 -10.79 -2.29
CA PHE A 165 22.56 -9.85 -3.31
C PHE A 165 22.75 -8.41 -2.86
N VAL A 166 22.32 -8.07 -1.64
CA VAL A 166 22.54 -6.77 -1.00
C VAL A 166 24.02 -6.40 -0.99
N LYS A 167 24.90 -7.32 -0.59
CA LYS A 167 26.35 -7.07 -0.59
C LYS A 167 26.92 -6.82 -1.99
N LYS A 168 26.42 -7.53 -3.00
CA LYS A 168 26.90 -7.43 -4.38
C LYS A 168 26.48 -6.12 -5.06
N TYR A 169 25.24 -5.69 -4.82
CA TYR A 169 24.63 -4.54 -5.50
C TYR A 169 24.55 -3.28 -4.64
N HIS A 170 25.24 -3.27 -3.48
CA HIS A 170 25.28 -2.12 -2.59
C HIS A 170 25.68 -0.83 -3.33
N GLY A 171 24.84 0.20 -3.24
CA GLY A 171 25.05 1.51 -3.87
C GLY A 171 24.77 1.53 -5.37
N GLN A 172 24.07 0.53 -5.91
CA GLN A 172 23.77 0.44 -7.34
C GLN A 172 22.28 0.57 -7.62
N LEU A 173 21.98 1.05 -8.82
CA LEU A 173 20.66 0.96 -9.41
C LEU A 173 20.56 -0.31 -10.26
N ILE A 174 19.49 -1.08 -10.09
CA ILE A 174 19.33 -2.39 -10.74
C ILE A 174 18.04 -2.49 -11.56
N LEU A 175 18.05 -3.43 -12.51
CA LEU A 175 16.87 -3.90 -13.23
C LEU A 175 16.36 -5.21 -12.62
N SER A 176 15.10 -5.57 -12.91
CA SER A 176 14.55 -6.90 -12.61
C SER A 176 15.47 -8.02 -13.08
N GLN A 177 16.10 -7.81 -14.25
CA GLN A 177 16.99 -8.77 -14.87
C GLN A 177 18.23 -9.09 -14.02
N ASP A 178 18.79 -8.09 -13.35
CA ASP A 178 19.99 -8.24 -12.53
C ASP A 178 19.71 -9.14 -11.33
N PHE A 179 18.57 -8.92 -10.68
CA PHE A 179 18.08 -9.76 -9.59
C PHE A 179 17.82 -11.20 -10.05
N LEU A 180 17.00 -11.37 -11.08
CA LEU A 180 16.53 -12.69 -11.52
C LEU A 180 17.66 -13.52 -12.14
N ARG A 181 18.58 -12.93 -12.91
CA ARG A 181 19.77 -13.64 -13.39
C ARG A 181 20.69 -14.04 -12.25
N THR A 182 20.93 -13.14 -11.29
CA THR A 182 21.79 -13.47 -10.14
C THR A 182 21.18 -14.62 -9.32
N LEU A 183 19.86 -14.67 -9.18
CA LEU A 183 19.14 -15.79 -8.55
C LEU A 183 19.35 -17.10 -9.32
N LEU A 184 19.11 -17.10 -10.63
CA LEU A 184 19.23 -18.33 -11.45
C LEU A 184 20.67 -18.83 -11.55
N ILE A 185 21.67 -17.94 -11.54
CA ILE A 185 23.09 -18.32 -11.46
C ILE A 185 23.42 -18.93 -10.09
N THR A 186 22.83 -18.40 -9.01
CA THR A 186 23.05 -18.93 -7.65
C THR A 186 22.39 -20.29 -7.45
N PHE A 187 21.23 -20.51 -8.09
CA PHE A 187 20.44 -21.73 -7.98
C PHE A 187 20.20 -22.37 -9.36
N PRO A 188 21.24 -22.91 -10.01
CA PRO A 188 21.16 -23.43 -11.38
C PRO A 188 20.20 -24.62 -11.54
N GLU A 189 19.86 -25.32 -10.45
CA GLU A 189 18.85 -26.37 -10.43
C GLU A 189 17.42 -25.88 -10.65
N MET A 190 17.16 -24.57 -10.51
CA MET A 190 15.86 -23.97 -10.79
C MET A 190 15.47 -24.08 -12.26
N GLU A 191 16.43 -23.95 -13.17
CA GLU A 191 16.18 -24.09 -14.60
C GLU A 191 15.71 -25.51 -14.95
N ARG A 192 16.29 -26.53 -14.31
CA ARG A 192 15.83 -27.93 -14.44
C ARG A 192 14.41 -28.16 -13.90
N LYS A 193 13.94 -27.30 -12.99
CA LYS A 193 12.56 -27.28 -12.48
C LYS A 193 11.62 -26.41 -13.33
N GLY A 194 12.07 -25.93 -14.48
CA GLY A 194 11.29 -25.11 -15.43
C GLY A 194 11.23 -23.63 -15.08
N LEU A 195 12.02 -23.16 -14.11
CA LEU A 195 12.07 -21.75 -13.75
C LEU A 195 13.17 -21.05 -14.56
N THR A 196 12.78 -20.44 -15.68
CA THR A 196 13.67 -19.65 -16.55
C THR A 196 13.37 -18.15 -16.43
N LEU A 197 14.31 -17.32 -16.87
CA LEU A 197 14.10 -15.86 -16.90
C LEU A 197 12.88 -15.48 -17.75
N SER A 198 12.72 -16.10 -18.93
CA SER A 198 11.60 -15.86 -19.83
C SER A 198 10.26 -16.31 -19.23
N ALA A 199 10.23 -17.42 -18.50
CA ALA A 199 9.02 -17.87 -17.82
C ALA A 199 8.63 -16.91 -16.70
N ILE A 200 9.59 -16.43 -15.90
CA ILE A 200 9.31 -15.45 -14.83
C ILE A 200 8.76 -14.15 -15.43
N TYR A 201 9.35 -13.67 -16.53
CA TYR A 201 8.87 -12.47 -17.21
C TYR A 201 7.43 -12.63 -17.72
N ALA A 202 7.17 -13.71 -18.45
CA ALA A 202 5.87 -13.98 -19.06
C ALA A 202 4.77 -14.25 -18.02
N ASP A 203 5.09 -14.83 -16.87
CA ASP A 203 4.11 -15.15 -15.85
C ASP A 203 3.87 -14.02 -14.85
N TRP A 204 4.92 -13.27 -14.49
CA TRP A 204 4.88 -12.33 -13.37
C TRP A 204 5.11 -10.87 -13.77
N LEU A 205 6.11 -10.58 -14.59
CA LEU A 205 6.54 -9.19 -14.79
C LEU A 205 5.74 -8.48 -15.86
N ASP A 206 5.57 -9.13 -17.01
CA ASP A 206 5.12 -8.48 -18.25
C ASP A 206 3.66 -8.78 -18.59
N ARG A 207 2.97 -9.61 -17.78
CA ARG A 207 1.61 -10.07 -18.04
C ARG A 207 0.59 -9.49 -17.06
N PRO A 208 -0.56 -8.99 -17.53
CA PRO A 208 -1.65 -8.57 -16.67
C PRO A 208 -2.30 -9.76 -15.95
N GLY A 209 -3.05 -9.47 -14.90
CA GLY A 209 -3.78 -10.46 -14.12
C GLY A 209 -2.93 -11.25 -13.13
N ILE A 210 -3.54 -12.31 -12.59
CA ILE A 210 -3.03 -13.15 -11.50
C ILE A 210 -2.33 -14.40 -12.08
N PRO A 211 -1.07 -14.67 -11.71
CA PRO A 211 -0.37 -15.88 -12.12
C PRO A 211 -1.06 -17.16 -11.59
N LYS A 212 -1.03 -18.24 -12.38
CA LYS A 212 -1.65 -19.53 -12.02
C LYS A 212 -1.22 -20.04 -10.64
N TRP A 213 0.07 -19.95 -10.33
CA TRP A 213 0.61 -20.38 -9.03
C TRP A 213 -0.07 -19.66 -7.86
N LEU A 214 -0.39 -18.37 -8.02
CA LEU A 214 -0.99 -17.56 -6.97
C LEU A 214 -2.45 -17.97 -6.71
N TYR A 215 -3.21 -18.33 -7.74
CA TYR A 215 -4.56 -18.93 -7.56
C TYR A 215 -4.51 -20.25 -6.80
N GLU A 216 -3.58 -21.13 -7.16
CA GLU A 216 -3.44 -22.43 -6.48
C GLU A 216 -3.02 -22.26 -5.02
N ARG A 217 -2.11 -21.31 -4.77
CA ARG A 217 -1.60 -21.06 -3.42
C ARG A 217 -2.61 -20.35 -2.53
N SER A 218 -3.43 -19.43 -3.06
CA SER A 218 -4.48 -18.78 -2.29
C SER A 218 -5.57 -19.76 -1.84
N ALA A 219 -5.86 -20.79 -2.62
CA ALA A 219 -6.75 -21.88 -2.21
C ALA A 219 -6.21 -22.62 -0.97
N VAL A 220 -4.89 -22.81 -0.87
CA VAL A 220 -4.25 -23.40 0.33
C VAL A 220 -4.36 -22.46 1.53
N TRP A 221 -4.02 -21.18 1.38
CA TRP A 221 -4.13 -20.20 2.48
C TRP A 221 -5.56 -20.03 2.97
N SER A 222 -6.54 -20.19 2.08
CA SER A 222 -7.96 -20.15 2.45
C SER A 222 -8.35 -21.23 3.47
N GLN A 223 -7.58 -22.30 3.58
CA GLN A 223 -7.80 -23.41 4.51
C GLN A 223 -6.87 -23.37 5.73
N ALA A 224 -6.08 -22.30 5.90
CA ALA A 224 -5.19 -22.15 7.03
C ALA A 224 -5.98 -22.07 8.35
N ARG A 225 -5.41 -22.57 9.45
CA ARG A 225 -6.08 -22.66 10.76
C ARG A 225 -6.68 -21.32 11.21
N LEU A 226 -5.89 -20.25 11.19
CA LEU A 226 -6.34 -18.91 11.61
C LEU A 226 -7.48 -18.37 10.71
N VAL A 227 -7.49 -18.75 9.43
CA VAL A 227 -8.54 -18.35 8.48
C VAL A 227 -9.83 -19.12 8.75
N GLU A 228 -9.75 -20.44 8.99
CA GLU A 228 -10.90 -21.26 9.34
C GLU A 228 -11.54 -20.81 10.67
N GLU A 229 -10.72 -20.41 11.64
CA GLU A 229 -11.21 -19.79 12.89
C GLU A 229 -12.00 -18.50 12.63
N VAL A 230 -11.52 -17.64 11.72
CA VAL A 230 -12.21 -16.40 11.33
C VAL A 230 -13.50 -16.70 10.58
N LYS A 231 -13.50 -17.63 9.63
CA LYS A 231 -14.72 -18.05 8.92
C LYS A 231 -15.78 -18.60 9.88
N ALA A 232 -15.37 -19.46 10.82
CA ALA A 232 -16.28 -20.05 11.80
C ALA A 232 -16.94 -18.97 12.68
N GLU A 233 -16.23 -17.89 13.00
CA GLU A 233 -16.79 -16.78 13.74
C GLU A 233 -17.68 -15.87 12.90
N ALA A 234 -17.29 -15.57 11.65
CA ALA A 234 -18.13 -14.83 10.71
C ALA A 234 -19.53 -15.46 10.60
N VAL A 235 -19.59 -16.80 10.51
CA VAL A 235 -20.85 -17.56 10.52
C VAL A 235 -21.70 -17.26 11.76
N LYS A 236 -21.11 -17.12 12.96
CA LYS A 236 -21.86 -16.80 14.19
C LYS A 236 -22.51 -15.42 14.10
N TRP A 237 -21.78 -14.43 13.59
CA TRP A 237 -22.28 -13.06 13.42
C TRP A 237 -23.37 -12.97 12.35
N ILE A 238 -23.21 -13.70 11.24
CA ILE A 238 -24.22 -13.82 10.19
C ILE A 238 -25.50 -14.46 10.74
N LEU A 239 -25.39 -15.54 11.52
CA LEU A 239 -26.54 -16.20 12.15
C LEU A 239 -27.24 -15.30 13.18
N LEU A 240 -26.47 -14.53 13.97
CA LEU A 240 -27.02 -13.55 14.91
C LEU A 240 -27.86 -12.51 14.16
N SER A 241 -27.33 -11.96 13.06
CA SER A 241 -28.02 -11.00 12.21
C SER A 241 -29.34 -11.55 11.64
N ARG A 242 -29.30 -12.79 11.11
CA ARG A 242 -30.48 -13.45 10.52
C ARG A 242 -31.54 -13.83 11.55
N SER A 243 -31.16 -14.16 12.79
CA SER A 243 -32.08 -14.56 13.85
C SER A 243 -33.05 -13.45 14.28
N HIS A 244 -32.76 -12.19 13.94
CA HIS A 244 -33.61 -11.04 14.26
C HIS A 244 -34.76 -10.81 13.27
N ARG A 245 -34.77 -11.50 12.12
CA ARG A 245 -35.89 -11.44 11.14
C ARG A 245 -37.16 -12.20 11.59
N GLY A 246 -37.14 -12.90 12.73
CA GLY A 246 -38.26 -13.68 13.27
C GLY A 246 -38.76 -13.16 14.62
N LYS A 247 -40.08 -12.88 14.72
CA LYS A 247 -40.78 -12.30 15.88
C LYS A 247 -40.25 -12.73 17.27
N SER A 248 -40.02 -11.70 18.09
CA SER A 248 -39.70 -11.68 19.52
C SER A 248 -40.00 -12.96 20.32
N ARG A 249 -38.93 -13.65 20.71
CA ARG A 249 -38.90 -14.41 21.97
C ARG A 249 -37.89 -13.76 22.89
N LYS A 250 -38.28 -13.49 24.14
CA LYS A 250 -37.42 -13.06 25.25
C LYS A 250 -36.13 -13.88 25.21
N ARG A 251 -35.00 -13.27 24.84
CA ARG A 251 -33.72 -13.96 24.67
C ARG A 251 -32.68 -13.38 25.61
N LYS A 252 -31.98 -14.30 26.28
CA LYS A 252 -30.71 -14.04 26.99
C LYS A 252 -29.79 -13.26 26.05
N ARG A 253 -29.16 -12.21 26.57
CA ARG A 253 -28.02 -11.52 25.94
C ARG A 253 -27.01 -12.60 25.56
N ILE A 254 -26.81 -12.83 24.27
CA ILE A 254 -25.78 -13.77 23.81
C ILE A 254 -24.46 -13.07 24.09
N ASP A 255 -23.78 -13.53 25.13
CA ASP A 255 -22.42 -13.10 25.44
C ASP A 255 -21.52 -13.84 24.45
N VAL A 256 -21.22 -13.21 23.31
CA VAL A 256 -20.31 -13.78 22.32
C VAL A 256 -18.92 -13.69 22.92
N LYS A 257 -18.36 -14.84 23.29
CA LYS A 257 -17.02 -14.90 23.87
C LYS A 257 -16.01 -14.44 22.82
N VAL A 258 -15.31 -13.36 23.13
CA VAL A 258 -14.21 -12.80 22.34
C VAL A 258 -13.09 -13.83 22.27
N ASN A 259 -12.76 -14.30 21.06
CA ASN A 259 -11.70 -15.30 20.85
C ASN A 259 -10.44 -14.75 20.19
N TYR A 260 -10.43 -13.50 19.74
CA TYR A 260 -9.28 -12.94 19.00
C TYR A 260 -8.41 -12.05 19.86
N LYS A 261 -7.11 -12.17 19.62
CA LYS A 261 -6.08 -11.29 20.17
C LYS A 261 -5.27 -10.59 19.08
N GLN A 262 -5.53 -10.88 17.80
CA GLN A 262 -4.72 -10.39 16.68
C GLN A 262 -5.55 -9.55 15.70
N SER A 263 -5.02 -8.39 15.34
CA SER A 263 -5.61 -7.41 14.42
C SER A 263 -5.95 -7.99 13.05
N GLU A 264 -5.06 -8.79 12.45
CA GLU A 264 -5.26 -9.36 11.12
C GLU A 264 -6.47 -10.32 11.05
N GLN A 265 -6.76 -11.06 12.13
CA GLN A 265 -7.97 -11.89 12.21
C GLN A 265 -9.24 -11.04 12.29
N LEU A 266 -9.19 -9.89 12.99
CA LEU A 266 -10.30 -8.94 13.03
C LEU A 266 -10.51 -8.27 11.67
N VAL A 267 -9.44 -7.84 10.99
CA VAL A 267 -9.52 -7.31 9.62
C VAL A 267 -10.18 -8.33 8.69
N MET A 268 -9.75 -9.60 8.73
CA MET A 268 -10.37 -10.66 7.93
C MET A 268 -11.85 -10.87 8.29
N LEU A 269 -12.19 -10.88 9.58
CA LEU A 269 -13.59 -11.03 10.02
C LEU A 269 -14.46 -9.93 9.42
N LEU A 270 -14.04 -8.68 9.57
CA LEU A 270 -14.79 -7.52 9.07
C LEU A 270 -14.83 -7.53 7.53
N GLU A 271 -13.77 -7.98 6.86
CA GLU A 271 -13.76 -8.17 5.41
C GLU A 271 -14.79 -9.18 4.90
N LEU A 272 -14.98 -10.29 5.63
CA LEU A 272 -16.00 -11.30 5.32
C LEU A 272 -17.40 -10.77 5.60
N LEU A 273 -17.58 -10.05 6.70
CA LEU A 273 -18.87 -9.41 7.02
C LEU A 273 -19.24 -8.32 6.02
N LEU A 274 -18.24 -7.62 5.45
CA LEU A 274 -18.43 -6.68 4.34
C LEU A 274 -18.90 -7.34 3.03
N GLU A 275 -18.89 -8.67 2.92
CA GLU A 275 -19.48 -9.37 1.76
C GLU A 275 -20.99 -9.58 1.92
N GLU A 276 -21.52 -9.57 3.15
CA GLU A 276 -22.94 -9.78 3.40
C GLU A 276 -23.78 -8.57 2.98
N GLU A 277 -24.90 -8.79 2.30
CA GLU A 277 -25.79 -7.71 1.83
C GLU A 277 -26.32 -6.85 2.99
N GLU A 278 -26.74 -7.49 4.08
CA GLU A 278 -27.31 -6.82 5.25
C GLU A 278 -26.82 -7.43 6.57
N LEU A 279 -26.49 -6.56 7.52
CA LEU A 279 -26.26 -6.89 8.92
C LEU A 279 -27.28 -6.16 9.79
N SER A 280 -27.89 -6.85 10.76
CA SER A 280 -28.84 -6.24 11.69
C SER A 280 -28.15 -5.24 12.62
N GLU A 281 -28.87 -4.19 13.03
CA GLU A 281 -28.47 -3.23 14.06
C GLU A 281 -27.94 -3.90 15.34
N GLU A 282 -28.59 -4.96 15.82
CA GLU A 282 -28.17 -5.68 17.03
C GLU A 282 -26.82 -6.38 16.86
N ALA A 283 -26.55 -6.90 15.66
CA ALA A 283 -25.29 -7.55 15.33
C ALA A 283 -24.16 -6.51 15.23
N MET A 284 -24.39 -5.36 14.59
CA MET A 284 -23.46 -4.24 14.54
C MET A 284 -23.12 -3.72 15.94
N ASP A 285 -24.15 -3.48 16.76
CA ASP A 285 -24.03 -3.07 18.16
C ASP A 285 -23.24 -4.10 18.99
N ALA A 286 -23.45 -5.40 18.73
CA ALA A 286 -22.76 -6.48 19.44
C ALA A 286 -21.32 -6.66 18.96
N LEU A 287 -21.02 -6.50 17.67
CA LEU A 287 -19.67 -6.53 17.10
C LEU A 287 -18.79 -5.47 17.74
N GLN A 288 -19.28 -4.22 17.74
CA GLN A 288 -18.57 -3.10 18.33
C GLN A 288 -18.26 -3.34 19.80
N ARG A 289 -19.21 -3.85 20.58
CA ARG A 289 -18.99 -4.15 22.01
C ARG A 289 -18.06 -5.33 22.25
N ALA A 290 -18.15 -6.38 21.43
CA ALA A 290 -17.34 -7.57 21.61
C ALA A 290 -15.86 -7.29 21.34
N TYR A 291 -15.57 -6.55 20.27
CA TYR A 291 -14.19 -6.33 19.82
C TYR A 291 -13.66 -4.93 20.13
N ASN A 292 -14.50 -4.03 20.66
CA ASN A 292 -14.15 -2.64 20.95
C ASN A 292 -13.50 -1.96 19.73
N LEU A 293 -14.15 -2.07 18.56
CA LEU A 293 -13.53 -1.80 17.25
C LEU A 293 -13.03 -0.35 17.14
N GLN A 294 -13.72 0.61 17.77
CA GLN A 294 -13.28 2.02 17.84
C GLN A 294 -11.91 2.23 18.52
N ARG A 295 -11.42 1.28 19.33
CA ARG A 295 -10.10 1.36 20.00
C ARG A 295 -9.09 0.36 19.44
N GLN A 296 -9.41 -0.29 18.32
CA GLN A 296 -8.46 -1.16 17.64
C GLN A 296 -7.52 -0.32 16.75
N ASP A 297 -6.59 -1.00 16.09
CA ASP A 297 -5.70 -0.35 15.15
C ASP A 297 -6.42 0.27 13.95
N ALA A 298 -5.75 1.18 13.25
CA ALA A 298 -6.33 1.89 12.13
C ALA A 298 -6.83 0.98 11.00
N GLU A 299 -6.22 -0.20 10.75
CA GLU A 299 -6.72 -1.13 9.74
C GLU A 299 -8.06 -1.74 10.17
N VAL A 300 -8.19 -2.15 11.44
CA VAL A 300 -9.46 -2.65 11.99
C VAL A 300 -10.52 -1.54 12.02
N ARG A 301 -10.15 -0.33 12.46
CA ARG A 301 -11.05 0.83 12.51
C ARG A 301 -11.55 1.22 11.11
N HIS A 302 -10.70 1.16 10.10
CA HIS A 302 -11.12 1.38 8.71
C HIS A 302 -12.20 0.38 8.30
N ARG A 303 -11.99 -0.92 8.52
CA ARG A 303 -12.97 -1.96 8.15
C ARG A 303 -14.29 -1.83 8.92
N TRP A 304 -14.20 -1.37 10.17
CA TRP A 304 -15.38 -1.02 10.96
C TRP A 304 -16.15 0.15 10.33
N CYS A 305 -15.45 1.23 9.97
CA CYS A 305 -16.06 2.39 9.30
C CYS A 305 -16.73 1.99 7.97
N GLU A 306 -16.09 1.13 7.16
CA GLU A 306 -16.70 0.60 5.93
C GLU A 306 -18.03 -0.14 6.22
N LEU A 307 -18.10 -0.95 7.29
CA LEU A 307 -19.33 -1.63 7.67
C LEU A 307 -20.41 -0.64 8.12
N VAL A 308 -20.02 0.37 8.91
CA VAL A 308 -20.93 1.42 9.39
C VAL A 308 -21.54 2.18 8.22
N VAL A 309 -20.72 2.56 7.24
CA VAL A 309 -21.16 3.24 6.02
C VAL A 309 -22.03 2.30 5.18
N LYS A 310 -21.57 1.09 4.88
CA LYS A 310 -22.30 0.08 4.07
C LYS A 310 -23.72 -0.20 4.59
N HIS A 311 -23.88 -0.29 5.90
CA HIS A 311 -25.15 -0.67 6.53
C HIS A 311 -25.91 0.51 7.12
N ALA A 312 -25.52 1.75 6.80
CA ALA A 312 -26.14 2.98 7.32
C ALA A 312 -26.34 2.97 8.85
N HIS A 313 -25.36 2.47 9.60
CA HIS A 313 -25.43 2.31 11.05
C HIS A 313 -25.20 3.65 11.76
N THR A 314 -26.23 4.50 11.76
CA THR A 314 -26.17 5.90 12.22
C THR A 314 -25.60 6.11 13.62
N LYS A 315 -25.77 5.14 14.54
CA LYS A 315 -25.23 5.20 15.91
C LYS A 315 -23.71 5.32 15.95
N ALA A 316 -23.01 4.84 14.92
CA ALA A 316 -21.56 4.82 14.83
C ALA A 316 -20.98 5.84 13.83
N TYR A 317 -21.77 6.79 13.34
CA TYR A 317 -21.24 7.84 12.45
C TYR A 317 -20.18 8.73 13.12
N GLY A 318 -20.18 8.83 14.45
CA GLY A 318 -19.10 9.48 15.20
C GLY A 318 -17.75 8.76 15.05
N ASP A 319 -17.76 7.43 14.88
CA ASP A 319 -16.53 6.66 14.64
C ASP A 319 -15.96 6.97 13.24
N VAL A 320 -16.83 7.12 12.24
CA VAL A 320 -16.46 7.50 10.87
C VAL A 320 -15.92 8.93 10.83
N GLU A 321 -16.58 9.86 11.52
CA GLU A 321 -16.10 11.25 11.67
C GLU A 321 -14.70 11.30 12.27
N HIS A 322 -14.50 10.61 13.40
CA HIS A 322 -13.22 10.53 14.06
C HIS A 322 -12.13 9.96 13.14
N PHE A 323 -12.44 8.88 12.40
CA PHE A 323 -11.49 8.27 11.47
C PHE A 323 -11.12 9.22 10.32
N LEU A 324 -12.09 9.91 9.72
CA LEU A 324 -11.83 10.86 8.63
C LEU A 324 -10.99 12.07 9.07
N VAL A 325 -11.12 12.50 10.32
CA VAL A 325 -10.38 13.66 10.85
C VAL A 325 -8.97 13.27 11.32
N HIS A 326 -8.83 12.12 11.99
CA HIS A 326 -7.59 11.74 12.67
C HIS A 326 -6.77 10.66 11.94
N ASP A 327 -7.32 9.97 10.95
CA ASP A 327 -6.63 8.96 10.16
C ASP A 327 -6.71 9.30 8.66
N GLN A 328 -6.45 10.57 8.34
CA GLN A 328 -6.69 11.17 7.03
C GLN A 328 -6.12 10.32 5.89
N ALA A 329 -4.87 9.87 5.98
CA ALA A 329 -4.21 9.08 4.93
C ALA A 329 -4.94 7.75 4.62
N MET A 330 -5.59 7.14 5.63
CA MET A 330 -6.40 5.94 5.44
C MET A 330 -7.87 6.27 5.13
N GLY A 331 -8.36 7.42 5.58
CA GLY A 331 -9.76 7.80 5.51
C GLY A 331 -10.22 8.29 4.14
N VAL A 332 -9.31 8.66 3.23
CA VAL A 332 -9.65 9.25 1.92
C VAL A 332 -10.70 8.44 1.16
N TYR A 333 -10.56 7.11 1.12
CA TYR A 333 -11.49 6.24 0.40
C TYR A 333 -12.91 6.22 0.98
N LEU A 334 -13.04 6.46 2.30
CA LEU A 334 -14.35 6.50 2.94
C LEU A 334 -15.17 7.71 2.47
N TYR A 335 -14.55 8.80 2.00
CA TYR A 335 -15.29 9.88 1.34
C TYR A 335 -16.03 9.37 0.10
N GLY A 336 -15.37 8.55 -0.73
CA GLY A 336 -16.00 7.93 -1.90
C GLY A 336 -17.19 7.05 -1.50
N GLU A 337 -17.02 6.16 -0.54
CA GLU A 337 -18.10 5.28 -0.07
C GLU A 337 -19.29 6.06 0.53
N LEU A 338 -19.04 7.15 1.25
CA LEU A 338 -20.08 8.05 1.79
C LEU A 338 -20.83 8.81 0.68
N MET A 339 -20.21 9.03 -0.49
CA MET A 339 -20.87 9.68 -1.63
C MET A 339 -21.70 8.70 -2.45
N VAL A 340 -21.20 7.47 -2.68
CA VAL A 340 -21.79 6.47 -3.59
C VAL A 340 -23.20 6.05 -3.19
N GLN A 341 -23.53 6.04 -1.90
CA GLN A 341 -24.84 5.58 -1.44
C GLN A 341 -25.97 6.62 -1.61
N GLU A 342 -25.64 7.86 -2.00
CA GLU A 342 -26.58 8.98 -2.10
C GLU A 342 -27.42 9.23 -0.83
N ASP A 343 -26.93 8.77 0.34
CA ASP A 343 -27.59 9.01 1.63
C ASP A 343 -27.32 10.45 2.13
N PRO A 344 -28.36 11.26 2.39
CA PRO A 344 -28.16 12.66 2.79
C PRO A 344 -27.39 12.85 4.10
N GLN A 345 -27.48 11.91 5.05
CA GLN A 345 -26.75 12.01 6.32
C GLN A 345 -25.27 11.71 6.13
N GLN A 346 -24.95 10.70 5.31
CA GLN A 346 -23.58 10.34 4.93
C GLN A 346 -22.91 11.44 4.10
N GLN A 347 -23.63 12.01 3.14
CA GLN A 347 -23.12 13.13 2.34
C GLN A 347 -22.83 14.37 3.19
N ALA A 348 -23.73 14.67 4.14
CA ALA A 348 -23.53 15.75 5.09
C ALA A 348 -22.37 15.46 6.04
N LEU A 349 -22.17 14.20 6.47
CA LEU A 349 -21.04 13.79 7.30
C LEU A 349 -19.72 14.02 6.58
N ALA A 350 -19.56 13.50 5.37
CA ALA A 350 -18.39 13.72 4.53
C ALA A 350 -18.11 15.22 4.31
N SER A 351 -19.12 16.02 3.94
CA SER A 351 -18.95 17.46 3.72
C SER A 351 -18.47 18.19 4.97
N ARG A 352 -18.97 17.80 6.16
CA ARG A 352 -18.52 18.35 7.44
C ARG A 352 -17.07 17.96 7.73
N CYS A 353 -16.72 16.68 7.64
CA CYS A 353 -15.36 16.21 7.88
C CYS A 353 -14.36 16.90 6.96
N LEU A 354 -14.65 16.97 5.66
CA LEU A 354 -13.78 17.64 4.69
C LEU A 354 -13.58 19.12 5.03
N SER A 355 -14.64 19.80 5.49
CA SER A 355 -14.54 21.20 5.91
C SER A 355 -13.67 21.40 7.15
N LEU A 356 -13.62 20.41 8.06
CA LEU A 356 -12.78 20.44 9.26
C LEU A 356 -11.30 20.27 8.92
N VAL A 357 -10.96 19.36 8.00
CA VAL A 357 -9.57 19.04 7.68
C VAL A 357 -9.01 19.80 6.48
N ARG A 358 -9.84 20.57 5.75
CA ARG A 358 -9.43 21.24 4.50
C ARG A 358 -8.15 22.05 4.61
N GLU A 359 -7.94 22.74 5.73
CA GLU A 359 -6.73 23.56 5.94
C GLU A 359 -5.48 22.72 6.27
N GLU A 360 -5.66 21.50 6.75
CA GLU A 360 -4.60 20.55 7.10
C GLU A 360 -4.24 19.61 5.95
N MET A 361 -5.17 19.38 5.02
CA MET A 361 -4.94 18.56 3.83
C MET A 361 -3.97 19.27 2.87
N ASP A 362 -3.15 18.48 2.17
CA ASP A 362 -2.25 19.02 1.13
C ASP A 362 -3.08 19.82 0.11
N GLN A 363 -2.54 20.95 -0.37
CA GLN A 363 -3.21 21.81 -1.33
C GLN A 363 -3.50 21.10 -2.65
N SER A 364 -2.73 20.06 -3.00
CA SER A 364 -3.06 19.19 -4.14
C SER A 364 -4.39 18.44 -3.94
N CYS A 365 -4.77 18.15 -2.69
CA CYS A 365 -6.04 17.50 -2.32
C CYS A 365 -7.24 18.44 -2.35
N THR A 366 -7.03 19.75 -2.42
CA THR A 366 -8.07 20.77 -2.23
C THR A 366 -8.21 21.74 -3.41
N GLN A 367 -7.29 21.72 -4.38
CA GLN A 367 -7.28 22.63 -5.55
C GLN A 367 -7.72 21.95 -6.86
N SER A 368 -8.90 21.33 -6.85
CA SER A 368 -9.71 21.19 -8.06
C SER A 368 -11.10 21.70 -7.67
N GLY A 369 -11.44 22.89 -8.17
CA GLY A 369 -12.58 23.66 -7.70
C GLY A 369 -13.02 24.66 -8.76
N GLY A 370 -13.71 24.14 -9.77
CA GLY A 370 -14.56 24.96 -10.65
C GLY A 370 -15.61 25.71 -9.82
N ARG A 371 -16.01 26.89 -10.31
CA ARG A 371 -16.84 27.90 -9.60
C ARG A 371 -18.27 27.49 -9.20
N ASP A 372 -18.64 26.21 -9.25
CA ASP A 372 -19.98 25.74 -8.87
C ASP A 372 -19.88 24.77 -7.70
N GLY A 373 -20.44 25.16 -6.55
CA GLY A 373 -20.39 24.46 -5.27
C GLY A 373 -21.22 23.16 -5.19
N SER A 374 -21.16 22.31 -6.20
CA SER A 374 -21.90 21.05 -6.29
C SER A 374 -21.02 19.81 -6.50
N VAL A 375 -19.69 19.95 -6.53
CA VAL A 375 -18.76 18.82 -6.71
C VAL A 375 -17.70 18.87 -5.63
N ILE A 376 -17.60 17.78 -4.85
CA ILE A 376 -16.49 17.55 -3.93
C ILE A 376 -15.41 16.82 -4.74
N GLU A 377 -14.41 17.55 -5.22
CA GLU A 377 -13.19 16.99 -5.81
C GLU A 377 -12.13 16.87 -4.70
N VAL A 378 -11.68 15.64 -4.45
CA VAL A 378 -10.65 15.32 -3.46
C VAL A 378 -9.53 14.58 -4.21
N ASP A 379 -8.57 15.35 -4.74
CA ASP A 379 -7.44 14.85 -5.55
C ASP A 379 -6.25 14.51 -4.66
N VAL A 380 -6.23 13.32 -4.09
CA VAL A 380 -5.24 13.01 -3.06
C VAL A 380 -3.96 12.42 -3.65
N ASN A 381 -2.88 13.20 -3.67
CA ASN A 381 -1.53 12.65 -3.81
C ASN A 381 -1.12 12.02 -2.48
N LEU A 382 -1.34 10.71 -2.33
CA LEU A 382 -0.72 9.91 -1.29
C LEU A 382 0.10 8.84 -1.99
N GLU A 383 1.41 8.81 -1.73
CA GLU A 383 2.15 7.55 -1.78
C GLU A 383 1.35 6.59 -0.88
N LEU A 384 0.75 5.57 -1.48
CA LEU A 384 -0.12 4.64 -0.77
C LEU A 384 0.72 3.73 0.14
N GLU A 385 1.16 4.28 1.27
CA GLU A 385 1.71 3.54 2.42
C GLU A 385 0.65 2.65 3.11
N TYR A 386 -0.59 2.66 2.61
CA TYR A 386 -1.76 2.00 3.18
C TYR A 386 -2.35 0.93 2.27
N GLY A 387 -2.15 -0.33 2.68
CA GLY A 387 -2.71 -1.52 2.02
C GLY A 387 -4.22 -1.69 2.20
N THR A 388 -5.02 -0.65 1.95
CA THR A 388 -6.48 -0.68 2.06
C THR A 388 -7.12 -0.51 0.69
N LEU A 389 -8.15 -1.33 0.44
CA LEU A 389 -8.66 -1.70 -0.88
C LEU A 389 -9.65 -0.72 -1.51
N LEU A 390 -9.50 -0.56 -2.83
CA LEU A 390 -10.56 -0.27 -3.79
C LEU A 390 -11.57 -1.44 -3.81
N LYS A 391 -12.55 -1.45 -2.90
CA LYS A 391 -13.50 -2.57 -2.81
C LYS A 391 -14.79 -2.36 -3.60
N ARG A 392 -15.14 -1.15 -4.05
CA ARG A 392 -16.49 -0.92 -4.61
C ARG A 392 -16.70 0.21 -5.60
N ALA A 393 -15.81 1.19 -5.67
CA ALA A 393 -15.86 2.14 -6.77
C ALA A 393 -15.26 1.45 -8.00
N SER A 394 -16.08 1.16 -9.01
CA SER A 394 -15.52 0.92 -10.34
C SER A 394 -14.66 2.14 -10.65
N LEU A 395 -13.40 1.94 -11.05
CA LEU A 395 -12.57 3.03 -11.55
C LEU A 395 -13.37 3.83 -12.60
N THR A 396 -14.24 3.17 -13.36
CA THR A 396 -15.18 3.75 -14.33
C THR A 396 -16.20 4.77 -13.77
N GLU A 397 -16.66 4.68 -12.52
CA GLU A 397 -17.60 5.65 -11.93
C GLU A 397 -16.87 6.86 -11.32
N VAL A 398 -15.68 6.66 -10.77
CA VAL A 398 -14.79 7.75 -10.33
C VAL A 398 -14.22 8.48 -11.55
N VAL A 399 -13.86 7.75 -12.61
CA VAL A 399 -13.35 8.27 -13.89
C VAL A 399 -14.43 9.02 -14.69
N LYS A 400 -15.72 8.65 -14.56
CA LYS A 400 -16.81 9.43 -15.19
C LYS A 400 -16.95 10.85 -14.64
N ILE A 401 -16.47 11.10 -13.42
CA ILE A 401 -16.43 12.45 -12.84
C ILE A 401 -15.15 13.19 -13.32
N GLN A 402 -14.08 12.47 -13.68
CA GLN A 402 -12.81 13.02 -14.18
C GLN A 402 -12.76 13.34 -15.69
N GLU A 403 -13.82 13.10 -16.46
CA GLU A 403 -13.83 13.34 -17.92
C GLU A 403 -13.88 14.83 -18.34
N GLN A 404 -13.15 15.75 -17.69
CA GLN A 404 -12.82 17.05 -18.29
C GLN A 404 -11.42 17.59 -17.88
N LYS A 405 -10.45 17.40 -18.80
CA LYS A 405 -9.20 18.16 -19.03
C LYS A 405 -7.98 17.90 -18.13
N TYR A 406 -6.96 17.30 -18.76
CA TYR A 406 -5.54 17.19 -18.37
C TYR A 406 -4.91 18.46 -17.75
N SER A 407 -4.07 18.32 -16.69
CA SER A 407 -2.58 18.51 -16.72
C SER A 407 -1.95 18.83 -15.33
N VAL A 408 -1.05 17.93 -14.90
CA VAL A 408 0.24 18.02 -14.13
C VAL A 408 0.73 19.36 -13.48
N LEU A 409 1.24 19.30 -12.23
CA LEU A 409 2.62 19.70 -11.74
C LEU A 409 2.74 20.42 -10.37
N LEU A 410 3.69 19.88 -9.56
CA LEU A 410 4.75 20.47 -8.71
C LEU A 410 4.47 21.37 -7.47
N PHE A 411 5.11 20.91 -6.38
CA PHE A 411 5.20 21.51 -5.04
C PHE A 411 5.95 22.84 -4.94
N ARG A 412 5.45 23.73 -4.08
CA ARG A 412 6.24 24.75 -3.36
C ARG A 412 5.72 24.87 -1.92
N LEU A 413 6.54 24.49 -0.93
CA LEU A 413 6.22 24.67 0.49
C LEU A 413 6.43 26.14 0.91
N PRO A 414 5.47 26.80 1.58
CA PRO A 414 5.68 28.11 2.19
C PRO A 414 6.12 27.95 3.66
N GLY A 415 7.27 28.53 4.04
CA GLY A 415 7.59 28.69 5.48
C GLY A 415 9.05 28.69 5.93
N LEU A 416 10.03 28.42 5.05
CA LEU A 416 11.45 28.49 5.44
C LEU A 416 12.09 29.77 4.87
N THR A 417 12.39 30.71 5.76
CA THR A 417 13.24 31.85 5.43
C THR A 417 14.65 31.35 5.16
N ALA A 418 15.17 31.77 4.01
CA ALA A 418 16.45 31.32 3.49
C ALA A 418 17.59 31.87 4.34
N GLU A 419 18.15 31.05 5.23
CA GLU A 419 19.57 31.06 5.60
C GLU A 419 19.87 29.83 6.46
N SER A 420 20.75 28.96 5.94
CA SER A 420 21.37 27.80 6.62
C SER A 420 20.54 26.53 6.88
N VAL A 421 20.19 25.78 5.83
CA VAL A 421 20.02 24.30 5.92
C VAL A 421 20.64 23.65 4.69
N HIS A 422 21.83 23.05 4.86
CA HIS A 422 22.35 22.02 3.97
C HIS A 422 21.94 20.66 4.55
N GLY A 423 21.03 19.95 3.90
CA GLY A 423 20.58 18.64 4.36
C GLY A 423 19.30 18.17 3.68
N CYS A 424 19.47 17.50 2.54
CA CYS A 424 18.59 16.52 1.89
C CYS A 424 17.06 16.67 2.09
N THR A 425 16.45 17.54 1.30
CA THR A 425 15.14 17.29 0.68
C THR A 425 15.43 16.70 -0.70
N LEU A 426 14.93 15.51 -1.03
CA LEU A 426 14.94 15.05 -2.43
C LEU A 426 13.77 15.73 -3.15
N ALA A 427 13.92 17.04 -3.39
CA ALA A 427 13.06 17.81 -4.26
C ALA A 427 13.92 18.36 -5.40
N PHE A 428 13.80 17.80 -6.60
CA PHE A 428 14.47 18.33 -7.78
C PHE A 428 13.58 19.38 -8.45
N HIS A 429 14.08 20.62 -8.54
CA HIS A 429 13.52 21.67 -9.39
C HIS A 429 14.09 21.55 -10.81
N VAL A 430 13.26 21.28 -11.81
CA VAL A 430 13.61 21.42 -13.23
C VAL A 430 12.99 22.71 -13.75
N ARG A 431 13.82 23.65 -14.22
CA ARG A 431 13.39 24.93 -14.79
C ARG A 431 13.39 24.81 -16.31
N VAL A 432 12.22 24.60 -16.93
CA VAL A 432 12.08 24.66 -18.38
C VAL A 432 11.74 26.10 -18.78
N GLN A 433 12.66 26.75 -19.51
CA GLN A 433 12.45 28.09 -20.06
C GLN A 433 11.75 27.96 -21.41
N GLN A 434 10.51 28.44 -21.51
CA GLN A 434 9.77 28.45 -22.77
C GLN A 434 10.37 29.53 -23.69
N VAL A 435 11.19 29.13 -24.66
CA VAL A 435 11.56 30.02 -25.77
C VAL A 435 10.40 30.02 -26.76
N GLY A 436 9.69 31.14 -26.85
CA GLY A 436 8.56 31.29 -27.76
C GLY A 436 8.99 31.20 -29.22
N ALA A 437 8.42 30.26 -29.97
CA ALA A 437 8.52 30.23 -31.42
C ALA A 437 7.20 30.72 -32.04
N GLN A 438 7.29 31.81 -32.79
CA GLN A 438 6.22 32.32 -33.65
C GLN A 438 5.88 31.31 -34.75
N LYS A 439 4.59 31.30 -35.13
CA LYS A 439 4.02 30.55 -36.25
C LYS A 439 4.83 30.72 -37.55
N GLN A 440 5.25 29.61 -38.17
CA GLN A 440 5.16 29.43 -39.63
C GLN A 440 5.34 27.95 -40.05
N GLY A 441 4.40 27.50 -40.90
CA GLY A 441 4.47 26.48 -41.94
C GLY A 441 5.38 25.24 -41.85
N VAL A 442 4.72 24.07 -41.88
CA VAL A 442 5.06 22.83 -42.61
C VAL A 442 6.47 22.23 -42.44
N GLY A 443 6.49 21.03 -41.82
CA GLY A 443 7.40 19.94 -42.17
C GLY A 443 8.74 19.90 -41.42
N ASP A 444 8.80 19.19 -40.30
CA ASP A 444 9.82 18.16 -39.98
C ASP A 444 9.65 17.69 -38.52
N LEU A 445 9.77 16.37 -38.30
CA LEU A 445 9.85 15.75 -36.97
C LEU A 445 11.22 16.08 -36.36
N GLY A 446 11.29 17.19 -35.62
CA GLY A 446 12.47 17.55 -34.84
C GLY A 446 12.61 16.66 -33.61
N GLN A 447 13.73 15.94 -33.52
CA GLN A 447 14.22 15.30 -32.30
C GLN A 447 14.39 16.36 -31.20
N LEU A 448 13.87 16.08 -30.00
CA LEU A 448 14.24 16.80 -28.78
C LEU A 448 15.44 16.07 -28.15
N GLU A 449 16.63 16.65 -28.28
CA GLU A 449 17.79 16.27 -27.47
C GLU A 449 17.64 16.88 -26.07
N LEU A 450 17.87 16.08 -25.03
CA LEU A 450 17.94 16.51 -23.63
C LEU A 450 19.41 16.82 -23.30
N GLU A 451 19.69 18.06 -22.89
CA GLU A 451 21.01 18.49 -22.40
C GLU A 451 21.37 17.80 -21.06
N GLU A 452 22.66 17.47 -20.94
CA GLU A 452 23.34 16.83 -19.81
C GLU A 452 22.95 17.37 -18.43
N VAL A 453 22.62 16.45 -17.50
CA VAL A 453 22.68 16.71 -16.06
C VAL A 453 23.99 16.14 -15.52
N LEU A 454 24.99 17.00 -15.37
CA LEU A 454 26.29 16.69 -14.75
C LEU A 454 26.14 16.64 -13.22
N LEU A 455 26.14 15.43 -12.65
CA LEU A 455 26.44 15.22 -11.24
C LEU A 455 27.96 15.02 -11.09
N SER A 456 28.67 16.07 -10.68
CA SER A 456 30.08 15.96 -10.28
C SER A 456 30.18 15.22 -8.95
N THR A 457 30.76 14.03 -8.97
CA THR A 457 31.25 13.36 -7.76
C THR A 457 32.69 13.82 -7.51
N ALA A 458 32.93 14.53 -6.41
CA ALA A 458 34.30 14.70 -5.91
C ALA A 458 34.71 13.41 -5.16
N PRO A 459 35.93 12.88 -5.36
CA PRO A 459 36.37 11.68 -4.67
C PRO A 459 36.71 12.01 -3.21
N CYS A 460 35.98 11.45 -2.26
CA CYS A 460 36.42 11.42 -0.87
C CYS A 460 37.56 10.40 -0.73
N GLN A 461 38.78 10.90 -0.53
CA GLN A 461 39.87 10.09 0.02
C GLN A 461 39.60 9.74 1.50
N PRO A 462 40.09 8.59 1.98
CA PRO A 462 39.81 8.10 3.31
C PRO A 462 40.85 8.63 4.29
N GLU A 463 40.45 9.33 5.37
CA GLU A 463 41.25 9.36 6.60
C GLU A 463 40.54 10.03 7.80
N LEU A 464 40.79 9.44 8.98
CA LEU A 464 40.70 9.96 10.36
C LEU A 464 39.40 9.70 11.17
N PRO A 465 39.51 9.60 12.51
CA PRO A 465 39.94 8.39 13.22
C PRO A 465 38.90 7.93 14.25
N ILE A 466 39.12 6.72 14.76
CA ILE A 466 38.44 6.14 15.93
C ILE A 466 38.44 7.16 17.09
N LEU A 467 37.25 7.50 17.59
CA LEU A 467 37.08 8.09 18.91
C LEU A 467 36.19 7.17 19.76
N ASN A 468 36.86 6.56 20.74
CA ASN A 468 36.29 5.87 21.89
C ASN A 468 35.67 6.87 22.88
N GLY A 469 34.63 6.43 23.59
CA GLY A 469 34.07 7.04 24.82
C GLY A 469 32.90 7.99 24.54
N PHE A 470 31.74 7.92 25.17
CA PHE A 470 31.33 7.36 26.46
C PHE A 470 29.89 6.85 26.38
#